data_AF-A0A210VRL1-F1
#
_entry.id   AF-A0A210VRL1-F1
#
_cell.length_a   1.000
_cell.length_b   1.000
_cell.length_c   1.000
_cell.angle_alpha   90.00
_cell.angle_beta   90.00
_cell.angle_gamma   90.00
#
_symmetry.space_group_name_H-M   'P 1'
#
loop_
_entity.id
_entity.type
_entity.pdbx_description
1 polymer ?
#
loop_
_entity_poly.entity_id
_entity_poly.type
_entity_poly.pdbx_seq_one_letter_code
_entity_poly.pdbx_strand_id
1 'polypeptide(L)'
;MQPAQKAEWIDEAKERLQSKAPRSEASRSAPEQDFDIQVFISTGMPEGVLRQLFRQALAKDPKRIRFVVRGFEPQKVGALLSKLRHLLPDPYNDDVIVEVDPNAFRAYAVDAVPVYLVKDKAKDKWFEIRGTASLDLAQDFARRGGSYTAGDLYPIAEPDILAVIEERARKYDWEPAMRRAQARAAQNLRPTFDLPTSSRNATAYFTPTFTAPHDITSPGQNGRGEVLIARAGQTFALLDYTRLQVPVLVFDATDPRQLSMVRQWIQRPEYKGADVFVVGSNAVARDTTTPVSADLQHLLKRPVFPMPRRLAERFGVDAVPAIVEQEGRNLRIRYFDAASGHAK
;
A
#
# COMPACT_ATOMS: atom_id res chain seq x y z
N MET A 1 16.25 33.51 -4.08
CA MET A 1 15.32 33.25 -2.96
C MET A 1 16.14 32.94 -1.72
N GLN A 2 15.89 33.65 -0.62
CA GLN A 2 16.72 33.64 0.58
C GLN A 2 16.74 32.26 1.28
N PRO A 3 17.84 31.88 1.95
CA PRO A 3 18.00 30.57 2.58
C PRO A 3 16.99 30.27 3.71
N ALA A 4 16.38 31.30 4.32
CA ALA A 4 15.39 31.14 5.39
C ALA A 4 14.05 30.51 4.91
N GLN A 5 13.58 30.84 3.70
CA GLN A 5 12.33 30.27 3.15
C GLN A 5 12.48 28.83 2.65
N LYS A 6 13.73 28.34 2.46
CA LYS A 6 14.01 26.95 2.08
C LYS A 6 13.95 25.98 3.26
N ALA A 7 13.99 26.46 4.51
CA ALA A 7 13.85 25.63 5.70
C ALA A 7 12.38 25.39 6.07
N GLU A 8 11.52 26.40 5.89
CA GLU A 8 10.10 26.31 6.25
C GLU A 8 9.34 25.22 5.49
N TRP A 9 9.58 25.02 4.18
CA TRP A 9 8.90 23.94 3.44
C TRP A 9 9.40 22.54 3.80
N ILE A 10 10.62 22.40 4.32
CA ILE A 10 11.17 21.12 4.79
C ILE A 10 10.52 20.76 6.12
N ASP A 11 10.33 21.74 7.00
CA ASP A 11 9.60 21.56 8.25
C ASP A 11 8.10 21.34 7.99
N GLU A 12 7.51 22.04 7.02
CA GLU A 12 6.13 21.82 6.57
C GLU A 12 5.96 20.47 5.85
N ALA A 13 6.99 19.98 5.14
CA ALA A 13 7.01 18.65 4.53
C ALA A 13 7.21 17.55 5.58
N LYS A 14 8.01 17.78 6.63
CA LYS A 14 8.12 16.90 7.80
C LYS A 14 6.80 16.87 8.56
N GLU A 15 6.15 18.01 8.80
CA GLU A 15 4.82 18.08 9.41
C GLU A 15 3.75 17.43 8.53
N ARG A 16 3.82 17.58 7.20
CA ARG A 16 2.93 16.88 6.26
C ARG A 16 3.21 15.38 6.21
N LEU A 17 4.46 14.95 6.34
CA LEU A 17 4.83 13.54 6.46
C LEU A 17 4.52 12.98 7.85
N GLN A 18 4.47 13.80 8.91
CA GLN A 18 4.02 13.41 10.25
C GLN A 18 2.49 13.44 10.39
N SER A 19 1.80 14.29 9.63
CA SER A 19 0.33 14.39 9.59
C SER A 19 -0.30 13.49 8.52
N LYS A 20 0.47 13.02 7.52
CA LYS A 20 0.12 11.94 6.57
C LYS A 20 0.83 10.60 6.83
N ALA A 21 1.85 10.55 7.68
CA ALA A 21 2.06 9.33 8.47
C ALA A 21 0.70 9.04 9.11
N PRO A 22 0.24 7.78 9.15
CA PRO A 22 -1.04 7.47 9.74
C PRO A 22 -1.09 8.16 11.11
N ARG A 23 -1.85 9.25 11.20
CA ARG A 23 -2.33 9.79 12.47
C ARG A 23 -2.83 8.55 13.15
N SER A 24 -2.19 8.21 14.28
CA SER A 24 -2.57 7.08 15.09
C SER A 24 -4.07 6.93 15.01
N GLU A 25 -4.53 5.80 14.48
CA GLU A 25 -5.85 5.26 14.79
C GLU A 25 -5.87 4.88 16.28
N ALA A 26 -5.49 5.83 17.15
CA ALA A 26 -5.88 5.85 18.53
C ALA A 26 -7.38 6.15 18.48
N SER A 27 -8.17 5.08 18.48
CA SER A 27 -9.64 5.02 18.43
C SER A 27 -10.27 4.68 17.07
N ARG A 28 -9.67 3.76 16.31
CA ARG A 28 -10.47 2.76 15.58
C ARG A 28 -9.90 1.41 15.91
N SER A 29 -10.70 0.63 16.64
CA SER A 29 -10.54 -0.80 16.96
C SER A 29 -9.18 -1.38 16.60
N ALA A 30 -8.35 -1.70 17.61
CA ALA A 30 -7.31 -2.70 17.45
C ALA A 30 -7.87 -3.81 16.56
N PRO A 31 -7.17 -4.25 15.48
CA PRO A 31 -7.64 -5.38 14.68
C PRO A 31 -8.04 -6.43 15.69
N GLU A 32 -9.32 -6.86 15.64
CA GLU A 32 -9.93 -7.77 16.61
C GLU A 32 -8.86 -8.78 17.01
N GLN A 33 -8.29 -8.63 18.21
CA GLN A 33 -7.05 -9.33 18.55
C GLN A 33 -7.43 -10.80 18.63
N ASP A 34 -7.23 -11.52 17.53
CA ASP A 34 -7.69 -12.90 17.38
C ASP A 34 -6.77 -13.86 18.15
N PHE A 35 -5.93 -13.36 19.05
CA PHE A 35 -5.05 -14.13 19.93
C PHE A 35 -5.42 -13.94 21.40
N ASP A 36 -5.26 -15.02 22.17
CA ASP A 36 -5.50 -15.06 23.61
C ASP A 36 -4.19 -15.07 24.40
N ILE A 37 -3.08 -15.36 23.73
CA ILE A 37 -1.74 -15.44 24.33
C ILE A 37 -0.74 -14.73 23.43
N GLN A 38 0.05 -13.84 24.02
CA GLN A 38 1.22 -13.24 23.40
C GLN A 38 2.47 -13.60 24.20
N VAL A 39 3.48 -14.15 23.55
CA VAL A 39 4.73 -14.55 24.18
C VAL A 39 5.89 -13.78 23.57
N PHE A 40 6.54 -12.94 24.36
CA PHE A 40 7.79 -12.29 24.00
C PHE A 40 8.93 -13.29 24.11
N ILE A 41 9.67 -13.49 23.01
CA ILE A 41 10.77 -14.45 22.92
C ILE A 41 12.00 -13.79 22.27
N SER A 42 13.14 -14.48 22.36
CA SER A 42 14.43 -14.07 21.79
C SER A 42 15.18 -15.32 21.33
N THR A 43 15.96 -15.22 20.27
CA THR A 43 16.92 -16.25 19.87
C THR A 43 18.10 -16.40 20.82
N GLY A 44 18.19 -15.53 21.83
CA GLY A 44 19.09 -15.67 23.00
C GLY A 44 18.56 -16.63 24.06
N MET A 45 17.29 -17.05 23.98
CA MET A 45 16.76 -18.11 24.85
C MET A 45 17.34 -19.47 24.44
N PRO A 46 17.50 -20.43 25.38
CA PRO A 46 17.95 -21.78 25.04
C PRO A 46 17.01 -22.44 24.03
N GLU A 47 17.58 -23.09 23.00
CA GLU A 47 16.78 -23.72 21.93
C GLU A 47 15.77 -24.74 22.47
N GLY A 48 16.13 -25.48 23.52
CA GLY A 48 15.22 -26.44 24.16
C GLY A 48 13.92 -25.79 24.66
N VAL A 49 14.02 -24.60 25.26
CA VAL A 49 12.88 -23.82 25.75
C VAL A 49 12.01 -23.36 24.59
N LEU A 50 12.62 -22.78 23.55
CA LEU A 50 11.90 -22.32 22.35
C LEU A 50 11.19 -23.48 21.62
N ARG A 51 11.89 -24.62 21.42
CA ARG A 51 11.31 -25.85 20.85
C ARG A 51 10.13 -26.37 21.67
N GLN A 52 10.18 -26.24 22.99
CA GLN A 52 9.11 -26.67 23.87
C GLN A 52 7.90 -25.71 23.80
N LEU A 53 8.13 -24.40 23.73
CA LEU A 53 7.07 -23.40 23.57
C LEU A 53 6.32 -23.58 22.24
N PHE A 54 7.06 -23.75 21.15
CA PHE A 54 6.44 -23.98 19.84
C PHE A 54 5.66 -25.29 19.78
N ARG A 55 6.19 -26.39 20.35
CA ARG A 55 5.45 -27.65 20.47
C ARG A 55 4.16 -27.49 21.27
N GLN A 56 4.18 -26.73 22.36
CA GLN A 56 2.97 -26.46 23.16
C GLN A 56 1.95 -25.60 22.40
N ALA A 57 2.40 -24.61 21.63
CA ALA A 57 1.52 -23.81 20.81
C ALA A 57 0.82 -24.65 19.73
N LEU A 58 1.57 -25.52 19.05
CA LEU A 58 1.04 -26.46 18.05
C LEU A 58 0.06 -27.48 18.63
N ALA A 59 0.26 -27.92 19.89
CA ALA A 59 -0.66 -28.83 20.57
C ALA A 59 -1.96 -28.15 21.05
N LYS A 60 -2.02 -26.82 21.01
CA LYS A 60 -3.17 -25.99 21.39
C LYS A 60 -3.83 -25.44 20.12
N ASP A 61 -4.29 -24.20 20.17
CA ASP A 61 -4.75 -23.44 19.01
C ASP A 61 -3.64 -22.45 18.61
N PRO A 62 -2.74 -22.82 17.67
CA PRO A 62 -1.57 -22.00 17.36
C PRO A 62 -1.97 -20.65 16.71
N LYS A 63 -3.17 -20.54 16.14
CA LYS A 63 -3.70 -19.28 15.61
C LYS A 63 -4.07 -18.28 16.71
N ARG A 64 -4.34 -18.78 17.92
CA ARG A 64 -4.64 -17.97 19.12
C ARG A 64 -3.38 -17.55 19.89
N ILE A 65 -2.20 -17.96 19.44
CA ILE A 65 -0.93 -17.79 20.16
C ILE A 65 0.07 -17.08 19.25
N ARG A 66 0.46 -15.87 19.65
CA ARG A 66 1.42 -15.03 18.94
C ARG A 66 2.76 -15.04 19.67
N PHE A 67 3.83 -15.35 18.97
CA PHE A 67 5.20 -15.15 19.45
C PHE A 67 5.76 -13.84 18.89
N VAL A 68 6.40 -13.06 19.74
CA VAL A 68 6.88 -11.72 19.39
C VAL A 68 8.39 -11.64 19.63
N VAL A 69 9.13 -11.22 18.62
CA VAL A 69 10.56 -10.91 18.71
C VAL A 69 10.80 -9.41 18.53
N ARG A 70 11.84 -8.88 19.18
CA ARG A 70 12.07 -7.43 19.23
C ARG A 70 12.53 -6.84 17.90
N GLY A 71 13.27 -7.60 17.11
CA GLY A 71 13.88 -7.09 15.89
C GLY A 71 14.69 -8.15 15.18
N PHE A 72 15.60 -7.71 14.33
CA PHE A 72 16.52 -8.55 13.58
C PHE A 72 17.77 -7.75 13.23
N GLU A 73 18.87 -8.45 12.98
CA GLU A 73 20.03 -7.81 12.38
C GLU A 73 19.68 -7.28 10.98
N PRO A 74 20.12 -6.06 10.61
CA PRO A 74 19.78 -5.47 9.32
C PRO A 74 20.11 -6.37 8.13
N GLN A 75 19.18 -6.42 7.17
CA GLN A 75 19.25 -7.30 5.99
C GLN A 75 19.22 -8.81 6.30
N LYS A 76 19.04 -9.21 7.57
CA LYS A 76 19.05 -10.61 8.01
C LYS A 76 17.72 -11.10 8.58
N VAL A 77 16.59 -10.53 8.13
CA VAL A 77 15.24 -11.01 8.49
C VAL A 77 15.08 -12.50 8.17
N GLY A 78 15.50 -12.89 6.96
CA GLY A 78 15.42 -14.29 6.52
C GLY A 78 16.24 -15.25 7.38
N ALA A 79 17.38 -14.79 7.91
CA ALA A 79 18.20 -15.60 8.80
C ALA A 79 17.54 -15.81 10.17
N LEU A 80 16.92 -14.75 10.74
CA LEU A 80 16.14 -14.85 11.97
C LEU A 80 14.96 -15.82 11.80
N LEU A 81 14.16 -15.62 10.74
CA LEU A 81 13.00 -16.47 10.47
C LEU A 81 13.42 -17.92 10.23
N SER A 82 14.47 -18.14 9.46
CA SER A 82 15.04 -19.49 9.26
C SER A 82 15.42 -20.11 10.60
N LYS A 83 16.17 -19.40 11.45
CA LYS A 83 16.58 -19.90 12.78
C LYS A 83 15.38 -20.30 13.63
N LEU A 84 14.31 -19.48 13.67
CA LEU A 84 13.10 -19.77 14.43
C LEU A 84 12.30 -20.94 13.83
N ARG A 85 12.16 -21.02 12.51
CA ARG A 85 11.46 -22.11 11.82
C ARG A 85 12.12 -23.48 12.05
N HIS A 86 13.45 -23.56 12.11
CA HIS A 86 14.17 -24.80 12.42
C HIS A 86 13.95 -25.31 13.87
N LEU A 87 13.31 -24.51 14.73
CA LEU A 87 12.89 -24.93 16.07
C LEU A 87 11.48 -25.55 16.07
N LEU A 88 10.71 -25.39 14.98
CA LEU A 88 9.44 -26.06 14.79
C LEU A 88 9.64 -27.55 14.47
N PRO A 89 8.70 -28.43 14.85
CA PRO A 89 8.70 -29.83 14.40
C PRO A 89 8.67 -29.98 12.87
N ASP A 90 7.93 -29.10 12.18
CA ASP A 90 7.92 -28.97 10.73
C ASP A 90 8.33 -27.54 10.34
N PRO A 91 9.54 -27.33 9.79
CA PRO A 91 10.04 -26.00 9.41
C PRO A 91 9.28 -25.34 8.25
N TYR A 92 8.51 -26.12 7.48
CA TYR A 92 7.76 -25.63 6.31
C TYR A 92 6.31 -25.28 6.66
N ASN A 93 5.85 -25.62 7.86
CA ASN A 93 4.53 -25.27 8.34
C ASN A 93 4.52 -23.87 8.98
N ASP A 94 3.59 -23.02 8.56
CA ASP A 94 3.42 -21.64 9.02
C ASP A 94 2.30 -21.50 10.07
N ASP A 95 1.86 -22.60 10.70
CA ASP A 95 0.78 -22.59 11.70
C ASP A 95 1.08 -21.74 12.95
N VAL A 96 2.37 -21.55 13.30
CA VAL A 96 2.78 -20.74 14.45
C VAL A 96 3.03 -19.30 14.03
N ILE A 97 2.33 -18.36 14.65
CA ILE A 97 2.48 -16.93 14.39
C ILE A 97 3.73 -16.41 15.10
N VAL A 98 4.74 -16.00 14.32
CA VAL A 98 5.94 -15.32 14.81
C VAL A 98 6.05 -13.96 14.14
N GLU A 99 6.04 -12.89 14.94
CA GLU A 99 6.04 -11.52 14.45
C GLU A 99 7.19 -10.69 15.03
N VAL A 100 7.67 -9.74 14.24
CA VAL A 100 8.65 -8.75 14.67
C VAL A 100 7.91 -7.49 15.09
N ASP A 101 7.81 -7.22 16.39
CA ASP A 101 7.07 -6.09 16.94
C ASP A 101 7.86 -5.37 18.05
N PRO A 102 8.82 -4.51 17.68
CA PRO A 102 9.58 -3.69 18.63
C PRO A 102 8.70 -2.75 19.47
N ASN A 103 7.56 -2.31 18.94
CA ASN A 103 6.64 -1.43 19.67
C ASN A 103 6.00 -2.14 20.85
N ALA A 104 5.63 -3.42 20.69
CA ALA A 104 5.14 -4.23 21.80
C ALA A 104 6.20 -4.35 22.92
N PHE A 105 7.46 -4.62 22.57
CA PHE A 105 8.54 -4.68 23.57
C PHE A 105 8.69 -3.35 24.34
N ARG A 106 8.60 -2.21 23.65
CA ARG A 106 8.64 -0.88 24.27
C ARG A 106 7.41 -0.61 25.14
N ALA A 107 6.20 -0.90 24.64
CA ALA A 107 4.93 -0.64 25.30
C ALA A 107 4.78 -1.41 26.62
N TYR A 108 5.24 -2.65 26.65
CA TYR A 108 5.20 -3.51 27.85
C TYR A 108 6.51 -3.50 28.65
N ALA A 109 7.45 -2.61 28.30
CA ALA A 109 8.77 -2.49 28.94
C ALA A 109 9.45 -3.86 29.15
N VAL A 110 9.48 -4.66 28.07
CA VAL A 110 10.10 -5.99 28.06
C VAL A 110 11.59 -5.84 27.76
N ASP A 111 12.41 -6.01 28.79
CA ASP A 111 13.87 -5.91 28.77
C ASP A 111 14.58 -7.27 28.84
N ALA A 112 13.88 -8.29 29.34
CA ALA A 112 14.29 -9.69 29.35
C ALA A 112 13.10 -10.61 29.00
N VAL A 113 13.39 -11.81 28.51
CA VAL A 113 12.38 -12.77 28.00
C VAL A 113 12.59 -14.17 28.60
N PRO A 114 11.58 -15.06 28.63
CA PRO A 114 10.24 -14.89 28.08
C PRO A 114 9.33 -14.03 28.96
N VAL A 115 8.38 -13.34 28.32
CA VAL A 115 7.25 -12.69 28.98
C VAL A 115 5.97 -13.16 28.29
N TYR A 116 4.97 -13.54 29.07
CA TYR A 116 3.68 -14.03 28.58
C TYR A 116 2.63 -13.01 28.95
N LEU A 117 1.88 -12.51 27.98
CA LEU A 117 0.61 -11.85 28.20
C LEU A 117 -0.48 -12.84 27.87
N VAL A 118 -1.32 -13.14 28.85
CA VAL A 118 -2.38 -14.14 28.70
C VAL A 118 -3.72 -13.52 29.06
N LYS A 119 -4.70 -13.69 28.18
CA LYS A 119 -6.06 -13.22 28.35
C LYS A 119 -6.88 -14.23 29.17
N ASP A 120 -7.42 -13.80 30.31
CA ASP A 120 -8.47 -14.53 31.02
C ASP A 120 -9.80 -14.27 30.31
N LYS A 121 -10.30 -15.28 29.58
CA LYS A 121 -11.57 -15.20 28.82
C LYS A 121 -12.78 -14.94 29.70
N ALA A 122 -12.76 -15.34 30.97
CA ALA A 122 -13.91 -15.15 31.87
C ALA A 122 -14.02 -13.70 32.37
N LYS A 123 -12.88 -13.01 32.51
CA LYS A 123 -12.79 -11.64 33.04
C LYS A 123 -12.47 -10.59 31.97
N ASP A 124 -12.26 -11.03 30.74
CA ASP A 124 -11.77 -10.22 29.61
C ASP A 124 -10.54 -9.36 29.99
N LYS A 125 -9.65 -9.93 30.80
CA LYS A 125 -8.50 -9.21 31.39
C LYS A 125 -7.18 -9.90 31.06
N TRP A 126 -6.16 -9.10 30.75
CA TRP A 126 -4.80 -9.57 30.49
C TRP A 126 -3.98 -9.67 31.78
N PHE A 127 -3.16 -10.71 31.86
CA PHE A 127 -2.22 -10.96 32.93
C PHE A 127 -0.82 -11.18 32.37
N GLU A 128 0.18 -10.66 33.08
CA GLU A 128 1.58 -10.75 32.70
C GLU A 128 2.29 -11.79 33.58
N ILE A 129 3.02 -12.70 32.92
CA ILE A 129 3.93 -13.65 33.56
C ILE A 129 5.33 -13.41 33.01
N ARG A 130 6.32 -13.27 33.88
CA ARG A 130 7.73 -13.10 33.49
C ARG A 130 8.52 -14.36 33.80
N GLY A 131 9.41 -14.76 32.88
CA GLY A 131 10.34 -15.87 33.03
C GLY A 131 9.81 -17.22 32.54
N THR A 132 10.69 -18.22 32.48
CA THR A 132 10.43 -19.52 31.85
C THR A 132 9.29 -20.30 32.52
N ALA A 133 8.21 -20.53 31.76
CA ALA A 133 7.03 -21.30 32.15
C ALA A 133 6.47 -22.09 30.96
N SER A 134 5.61 -23.09 31.22
CA SER A 134 4.76 -23.68 30.18
C SER A 134 3.58 -22.78 29.85
N LEU A 135 3.02 -22.90 28.64
CA LEU A 135 1.81 -22.16 28.25
C LEU A 135 0.61 -22.53 29.12
N ASP A 136 0.49 -23.79 29.54
CA ASP A 136 -0.53 -24.24 30.49
C ASP A 136 -0.41 -23.53 31.83
N LEU A 137 0.81 -23.48 32.37
CA LEU A 137 1.07 -22.83 33.65
C LEU A 137 0.78 -21.32 33.58
N ALA A 138 1.17 -20.67 32.48
CA ALA A 138 0.87 -19.27 32.22
C ALA A 138 -0.65 -19.00 32.17
N GLN A 139 -1.42 -19.86 31.51
CA GLN A 139 -2.89 -19.78 31.48
C GLN A 139 -3.54 -20.00 32.85
N ASP A 140 -3.06 -20.97 33.62
CA ASP A 140 -3.58 -21.24 34.95
C ASP A 140 -3.30 -20.10 35.93
N PHE A 141 -2.14 -19.44 35.84
CA PHE A 141 -1.86 -18.23 36.61
C PHE A 141 -2.77 -17.06 36.23
N ALA A 142 -3.00 -16.84 34.94
CA ALA A 142 -3.93 -15.81 34.48
C ALA A 142 -5.35 -16.02 35.03
N ARG A 143 -5.86 -17.26 35.03
CA ARG A 143 -7.16 -17.60 35.62
C ARG A 143 -7.24 -17.30 37.12
N ARG A 144 -6.15 -17.57 37.86
CA ARG A 144 -6.03 -17.28 39.30
C ARG A 144 -5.93 -15.78 39.60
N GLY A 145 -5.64 -14.95 38.60
CA GLY A 145 -5.78 -13.50 38.66
C GLY A 145 -4.57 -12.74 39.23
N GLY A 146 -3.36 -13.26 39.05
CA GLY A 146 -2.12 -12.60 39.53
C GLY A 146 -1.05 -12.45 38.45
N SER A 147 -0.15 -11.49 38.64
CA SER A 147 1.14 -11.44 37.94
C SER A 147 2.15 -12.32 38.68
N TYR A 148 2.96 -13.08 37.96
CA TYR A 148 3.89 -14.03 38.55
C TYR A 148 5.24 -14.02 37.82
N THR A 149 6.32 -14.21 38.57
CA THR A 149 7.65 -14.46 38.01
C THR A 149 7.95 -15.95 38.16
N ALA A 150 8.11 -16.65 37.04
CA ALA A 150 8.38 -18.08 36.98
C ALA A 150 9.75 -18.33 36.34
N GLY A 151 10.62 -19.13 36.96
CA GLY A 151 11.86 -19.58 36.32
C GLY A 151 12.80 -18.46 35.84
N ASP A 152 13.68 -18.81 34.89
CA ASP A 152 14.75 -17.92 34.44
C ASP A 152 14.29 -16.94 33.35
N LEU A 153 14.91 -15.76 33.38
CA LEU A 153 14.85 -14.73 32.32
C LEU A 153 16.18 -14.68 31.58
N TYR A 154 16.10 -14.40 30.28
CA TYR A 154 17.22 -14.35 29.35
C TYR A 154 17.30 -12.97 28.69
N PRO A 155 18.52 -12.49 28.37
CA PRO A 155 18.69 -11.27 27.62
C PRO A 155 18.13 -11.40 26.19
N ILE A 156 17.65 -10.28 25.66
CA ILE A 156 17.17 -10.20 24.28
C ILE A 156 18.38 -10.09 23.33
N ALA A 157 18.53 -11.04 22.42
CA ALA A 157 19.68 -11.15 21.54
C ALA A 157 19.53 -10.26 20.29
N GLU A 158 18.31 -10.11 19.78
CA GLU A 158 18.06 -9.27 18.61
C GLU A 158 18.15 -7.78 18.98
N PRO A 159 18.69 -6.92 18.10
CA PRO A 159 18.63 -5.48 18.32
C PRO A 159 17.18 -4.98 18.27
N ASP A 160 16.91 -3.82 18.86
CA ASP A 160 15.66 -3.08 18.59
C ASP A 160 15.71 -2.54 17.16
N ILE A 161 14.90 -3.13 16.27
CA ILE A 161 14.92 -2.79 14.85
C ILE A 161 14.46 -1.34 14.61
N LEU A 162 13.61 -0.76 15.46
CA LEU A 162 13.24 0.65 15.34
C LEU A 162 14.43 1.56 15.66
N ALA A 163 15.16 1.27 16.73
CA ALA A 163 16.37 2.03 17.05
C ALA A 163 17.41 1.97 15.90
N VAL A 164 17.54 0.80 15.27
CA VAL A 164 18.43 0.63 14.11
C VAL A 164 17.94 1.40 12.88
N ILE A 165 16.63 1.40 12.61
CA ILE A 165 16.03 2.18 11.51
C ILE A 165 16.22 3.68 11.77
N GLU A 166 15.94 4.16 12.98
CA GLU A 166 16.11 5.55 13.41
C GLU A 166 17.56 6.03 13.23
N GLU A 167 18.53 5.22 13.68
CA GLU A 167 19.95 5.54 13.56
C GLU A 167 20.39 5.64 12.09
N ARG A 168 19.94 4.68 11.26
CA ARG A 168 20.25 4.68 9.82
C ARG A 168 19.61 5.85 9.11
N ALA A 169 18.35 6.16 9.41
CA ALA A 169 17.65 7.30 8.85
C ALA A 169 18.36 8.62 9.19
N ARG A 170 18.90 8.76 10.40
CA ARG A 170 19.68 9.94 10.81
C ARG A 170 21.02 10.06 10.09
N LYS A 171 21.67 8.94 9.78
CA LYS A 171 22.97 8.90 9.09
C LYS A 171 22.86 8.99 7.56
N TYR A 172 21.67 8.73 7.01
CA TYR A 172 21.47 8.70 5.57
C TYR A 172 21.31 10.10 5.01
N ASP A 173 22.03 10.39 3.92
CA ASP A 173 21.86 11.65 3.19
C ASP A 173 20.61 11.59 2.31
N TRP A 174 19.54 12.21 2.80
CA TRP A 174 18.24 12.24 2.15
C TRP A 174 18.20 13.14 0.91
N GLU A 175 19.08 14.14 0.81
CA GLU A 175 18.98 15.15 -0.25
C GLU A 175 19.25 14.55 -1.64
N PRO A 176 20.33 13.79 -1.89
CA PRO A 176 20.55 13.12 -3.17
C PRO A 176 19.51 12.05 -3.47
N ALA A 177 18.98 11.39 -2.45
CA ALA A 177 17.93 10.38 -2.63
C ALA A 177 16.62 11.02 -3.11
N MET A 178 16.24 12.13 -2.49
CA MET A 178 15.06 12.91 -2.86
C MET A 178 15.21 13.51 -4.26
N ARG A 179 16.37 14.10 -4.57
CA ARG A 179 16.67 14.60 -5.92
C ARG A 179 16.55 13.51 -7.00
N ARG A 180 17.07 12.31 -6.75
CA ARG A 180 16.92 11.16 -7.66
C ARG A 180 15.48 10.71 -7.79
N ALA A 181 14.68 10.75 -6.72
CA ALA A 181 13.26 10.44 -6.77
C ALA A 181 12.48 11.47 -7.62
N GLN A 182 12.73 12.76 -7.39
CA GLN A 182 12.12 13.85 -8.16
C GLN A 182 12.48 13.78 -9.65
N ALA A 183 13.76 13.56 -9.99
CA ALA A 183 14.18 13.44 -11.38
C ALA A 183 13.49 12.26 -12.10
N ARG A 184 13.38 11.10 -11.43
CA ARG A 184 12.64 9.95 -11.96
C ARG A 184 11.15 10.25 -12.13
N ALA A 185 10.53 10.93 -11.17
CA ALA A 185 9.13 11.34 -11.27
C ALA A 185 8.92 12.32 -12.44
N ALA A 186 9.81 13.30 -12.62
CA ALA A 186 9.75 14.25 -13.72
C ALA A 186 9.85 13.55 -15.09
N GLN A 187 10.66 12.50 -15.20
CA GLN A 187 10.76 11.69 -16.41
C GLN A 187 9.52 10.81 -16.64
N ASN A 188 9.10 10.06 -15.62
CA ASN A 188 8.03 9.06 -15.76
C ASN A 188 6.63 9.67 -15.85
N LEU A 189 6.44 10.87 -15.30
CA LEU A 189 5.14 11.54 -15.24
C LEU A 189 4.94 12.57 -16.37
N ARG A 190 5.79 12.55 -17.40
CA ARG A 190 5.70 13.41 -18.58
C ARG A 190 4.81 12.73 -19.65
N PRO A 191 3.88 13.47 -20.30
CA PRO A 191 3.19 12.94 -21.47
C PRO A 191 4.19 12.64 -22.58
N THR A 192 4.07 11.47 -23.22
CA THR A 192 5.08 10.98 -24.18
C THR A 192 4.62 11.00 -25.63
N PHE A 193 3.39 11.41 -25.91
CA PHE A 193 2.83 11.43 -27.25
C PHE A 193 1.78 12.53 -27.42
N ASP A 194 1.52 12.87 -28.68
CA ASP A 194 0.55 13.87 -29.09
C ASP A 194 -0.69 13.22 -29.68
N LEU A 195 -1.83 13.90 -29.54
CA LEU A 195 -3.08 13.62 -30.26
C LEU A 195 -3.48 14.89 -31.02
N PRO A 196 -4.09 14.76 -32.21
CA PRO A 196 -4.58 15.91 -32.95
C PRO A 196 -5.67 16.65 -32.18
N THR A 197 -5.70 17.98 -32.32
CA THR A 197 -6.78 18.79 -31.77
C THR A 197 -8.05 18.64 -32.60
N SER A 198 -9.17 18.33 -31.96
CA SER A 198 -10.47 18.27 -32.61
C SER A 198 -10.93 19.66 -33.04
N SER A 199 -11.33 19.78 -34.31
CA SER A 199 -11.82 21.03 -34.92
C SER A 199 -13.35 21.13 -34.97
N ARG A 200 -14.06 20.13 -34.42
CA ARG A 200 -15.53 20.10 -34.37
C ARG A 200 -16.02 19.33 -33.15
N ASN A 201 -17.22 19.64 -32.70
CA ASN A 201 -17.92 18.79 -31.76
C ASN A 201 -18.36 17.51 -32.48
N ALA A 202 -18.03 16.34 -31.92
CA ALA A 202 -18.39 15.05 -32.49
C ALA A 202 -18.57 14.01 -31.39
N THR A 203 -19.39 12.99 -31.65
CA THR A 203 -19.54 11.83 -30.77
C THR A 203 -19.18 10.58 -31.56
N ALA A 204 -18.30 9.75 -31.00
CA ALA A 204 -17.97 8.44 -31.51
C ALA A 204 -18.32 7.37 -30.47
N TYR A 205 -18.51 6.14 -30.94
CA TYR A 205 -18.69 4.97 -30.08
C TYR A 205 -17.58 3.97 -30.38
N PHE A 206 -16.92 3.49 -29.33
CA PHE A 206 -15.83 2.54 -29.43
C PHE A 206 -16.11 1.34 -28.53
N THR A 207 -16.00 0.13 -29.08
CA THR A 207 -16.14 -1.10 -28.30
C THR A 207 -14.75 -1.61 -27.92
N PRO A 208 -14.29 -1.42 -26.66
CA PRO A 208 -12.99 -1.91 -26.27
C PRO A 208 -13.02 -3.44 -26.22
N THR A 209 -12.13 -4.09 -26.97
CA THR A 209 -12.03 -5.55 -27.04
C THR A 209 -10.73 -6.05 -26.42
N PHE A 210 -10.74 -7.31 -26.00
CA PHE A 210 -9.56 -8.01 -25.52
C PHE A 210 -9.49 -9.39 -26.16
N THR A 211 -8.33 -9.69 -26.71
CA THR A 211 -7.99 -11.01 -27.25
C THR A 211 -7.10 -11.73 -26.26
N ALA A 212 -7.55 -12.88 -25.75
CA ALA A 212 -6.79 -13.67 -24.80
C ALA A 212 -5.48 -14.17 -25.45
N PRO A 213 -4.29 -13.81 -24.92
CA PRO A 213 -3.02 -14.19 -25.54
C PRO A 213 -2.65 -15.66 -25.35
N HIS A 214 -3.24 -16.31 -24.35
CA HIS A 214 -3.13 -17.73 -24.02
C HIS A 214 -4.42 -18.16 -23.31
N ASP A 215 -4.55 -19.45 -23.01
CA ASP A 215 -5.67 -19.96 -22.21
C ASP A 215 -5.65 -19.31 -20.81
N ILE A 216 -6.72 -18.63 -20.44
CA ILE A 216 -6.88 -17.99 -19.14
C ILE A 216 -7.68 -18.93 -18.26
N THR A 217 -7.10 -19.38 -17.15
CA THR A 217 -7.78 -20.22 -16.16
C THR A 217 -7.97 -19.48 -14.83
N SER A 218 -8.96 -19.91 -14.06
CA SER A 218 -9.21 -19.45 -12.69
C SER A 218 -9.34 -20.69 -11.78
N PRO A 219 -9.03 -20.59 -10.48
CA PRO A 219 -9.34 -21.66 -9.54
C PRO A 219 -10.83 -22.02 -9.61
N GLY A 220 -11.12 -23.33 -9.65
CA GLY A 220 -12.49 -23.83 -9.60
C GLY A 220 -13.16 -23.56 -8.26
N GLN A 221 -14.47 -23.82 -8.18
CA GLN A 221 -15.21 -23.67 -6.93
C GLN A 221 -14.53 -24.43 -5.79
N ASN A 222 -14.42 -23.79 -4.62
CA ASN A 222 -13.74 -24.32 -3.43
C ASN A 222 -12.24 -24.62 -3.63
N GLY A 223 -11.58 -23.96 -4.59
CA GLY A 223 -10.14 -24.11 -4.85
C GLY A 223 -9.75 -25.45 -5.49
N ARG A 224 -10.71 -26.21 -6.00
CA ARG A 224 -10.45 -27.50 -6.66
C ARG A 224 -10.42 -27.35 -8.17
N GLY A 225 -9.28 -27.69 -8.76
CA GLY A 225 -9.06 -27.69 -10.21
C GLY A 225 -8.97 -26.29 -10.82
N GLU A 226 -8.79 -26.26 -12.13
CA GLU A 226 -8.76 -25.03 -12.93
C GLU A 226 -9.98 -24.99 -13.85
N VAL A 227 -10.62 -23.82 -13.90
CA VAL A 227 -11.73 -23.52 -14.81
C VAL A 227 -11.21 -22.60 -15.91
N LEU A 228 -11.36 -23.02 -17.15
CA LEU A 228 -11.02 -22.21 -18.31
C LEU A 228 -12.01 -21.04 -18.44
N ILE A 229 -11.49 -19.82 -18.39
CA ILE A 229 -12.22 -18.56 -18.51
C ILE A 229 -12.27 -18.08 -19.96
N ALA A 230 -11.14 -18.16 -20.67
CA ALA A 230 -11.06 -17.80 -22.08
C ALA A 230 -9.98 -18.64 -22.79
N ARG A 231 -10.24 -19.02 -24.04
CA ARG A 231 -9.25 -19.72 -24.87
C ARG A 231 -8.28 -18.74 -25.51
N ALA A 232 -7.05 -19.17 -25.74
CA ALA A 232 -6.07 -18.45 -26.55
C ALA A 232 -6.70 -18.02 -27.89
N GLY A 233 -6.53 -16.74 -28.26
CA GLY A 233 -7.08 -16.14 -29.47
C GLY A 233 -8.57 -15.74 -29.38
N GLN A 234 -9.27 -16.07 -28.31
CA GLN A 234 -10.65 -15.65 -28.11
C GLN A 234 -10.71 -14.13 -27.88
N THR A 235 -11.52 -13.43 -28.68
CA THR A 235 -11.77 -11.99 -28.55
C THR A 235 -13.15 -11.73 -27.98
N PHE A 236 -13.25 -10.86 -26.99
CA PHE A 236 -14.52 -10.44 -26.40
C PHE A 236 -14.52 -8.93 -26.08
N ALA A 237 -15.70 -8.34 -25.96
CA ALA A 237 -15.84 -6.94 -25.56
C ALA A 237 -15.61 -6.84 -24.04
N LEU A 238 -14.74 -5.91 -23.64
CA LEU A 238 -14.34 -5.76 -22.25
C LEU A 238 -15.53 -5.35 -21.36
N LEU A 239 -16.38 -4.46 -21.86
CA LEU A 239 -17.52 -3.90 -21.11
C LEU A 239 -18.67 -4.90 -20.88
N ASP A 240 -18.55 -6.13 -21.36
CA ASP A 240 -19.48 -7.23 -21.02
C ASP A 240 -19.17 -7.82 -19.64
N TYR A 241 -17.91 -7.71 -19.21
CA TYR A 241 -17.38 -8.34 -18.00
C TYR A 241 -16.80 -7.31 -17.01
N THR A 242 -16.64 -6.06 -17.43
CA THR A 242 -16.18 -4.95 -16.59
C THR A 242 -16.97 -3.67 -16.88
N ARG A 243 -16.72 -2.64 -16.08
CA ARG A 243 -17.31 -1.31 -16.27
C ARG A 243 -16.26 -0.22 -16.12
N LEU A 244 -16.44 0.87 -16.85
CA LEU A 244 -15.71 2.11 -16.63
C LEU A 244 -16.12 2.67 -15.26
N GLN A 245 -15.18 2.80 -14.33
CA GLN A 245 -15.47 3.22 -12.96
C GLN A 245 -15.87 4.70 -12.87
N VAL A 246 -15.20 5.55 -13.65
CA VAL A 246 -15.41 7.01 -13.68
C VAL A 246 -15.23 7.53 -15.11
N PRO A 247 -15.87 8.66 -15.48
CA PRO A 247 -15.59 9.32 -16.76
C PRO A 247 -14.11 9.69 -16.89
N VAL A 248 -13.62 9.73 -18.12
CA VAL A 248 -12.22 10.08 -18.42
C VAL A 248 -12.19 11.37 -19.22
N LEU A 249 -11.47 12.37 -18.74
CA LEU A 249 -11.22 13.62 -19.44
C LEU A 249 -9.81 13.59 -20.03
N VAL A 250 -9.66 13.84 -21.32
CA VAL A 250 -8.36 13.85 -22.01
C VAL A 250 -8.16 15.19 -22.71
N PHE A 251 -7.01 15.82 -22.49
CA PHE A 251 -6.70 17.12 -23.10
C PHE A 251 -5.21 17.30 -23.36
N ASP A 252 -4.87 18.19 -24.29
CA ASP A 252 -3.51 18.69 -24.49
C ASP A 252 -3.28 19.93 -23.62
N ALA A 253 -2.31 19.86 -22.70
CA ALA A 253 -1.99 20.97 -21.82
C ALA A 253 -1.22 22.10 -22.50
N THR A 254 -0.68 21.88 -23.70
CA THR A 254 -0.04 22.93 -24.50
C THR A 254 -1.06 23.87 -25.16
N ASP A 255 -2.33 23.46 -25.26
CA ASP A 255 -3.42 24.29 -25.75
C ASP A 255 -4.21 24.91 -24.58
N PRO A 256 -4.06 26.23 -24.31
CA PRO A 256 -4.72 26.88 -23.19
C PRO A 256 -6.26 26.87 -23.29
N ARG A 257 -6.80 26.70 -24.51
CA ARG A 257 -8.25 26.61 -24.74
C ARG A 257 -8.78 25.29 -24.18
N GLN A 258 -8.07 24.19 -24.41
CA GLN A 258 -8.42 22.88 -23.86
C GLN A 258 -8.31 22.86 -22.33
N LEU A 259 -7.25 23.46 -21.78
CA LEU A 259 -7.08 23.59 -20.32
C LEU A 259 -8.26 24.35 -19.69
N SER A 260 -8.75 25.41 -20.35
CA SER A 260 -9.92 26.18 -19.91
C SER A 260 -11.20 25.34 -19.94
N MET A 261 -11.39 24.50 -20.97
CA MET A 261 -12.53 23.58 -21.05
C MET A 261 -12.50 22.53 -19.93
N VAL A 262 -11.35 21.90 -19.68
CA VAL A 262 -11.21 20.93 -18.60
C VAL A 262 -11.48 21.57 -17.24
N ARG A 263 -11.01 22.81 -17.01
CA ARG A 263 -11.34 23.57 -15.78
C ARG A 263 -12.84 23.73 -15.58
N GLN A 264 -13.60 23.93 -16.65
CA GLN A 264 -15.06 24.01 -16.56
C GLN A 264 -15.68 22.64 -16.32
N TRP A 265 -15.19 21.59 -16.99
CA TRP A 265 -15.71 20.22 -16.85
C TRP A 265 -15.57 19.69 -15.43
N ILE A 266 -14.39 19.85 -14.81
CA ILE A 266 -14.13 19.31 -13.46
C ILE A 266 -15.00 19.96 -12.36
N GLN A 267 -15.61 21.12 -12.63
CA GLN A 267 -16.55 21.76 -11.70
C GLN A 267 -17.97 21.21 -11.81
N ARG A 268 -18.28 20.47 -12.89
CA ARG A 268 -19.61 19.90 -13.09
C ARG A 268 -19.80 18.69 -12.17
N PRO A 269 -20.96 18.54 -11.51
CA PRO A 269 -21.22 17.42 -10.59
C PRO A 269 -20.98 16.04 -11.21
N GLU A 270 -21.34 15.87 -12.49
CA GLU A 270 -21.16 14.61 -13.22
C GLU A 270 -19.69 14.21 -13.44
N TYR A 271 -18.76 15.17 -13.38
CA TYR A 271 -17.32 14.93 -13.57
C TYR A 271 -16.48 15.13 -12.30
N LYS A 272 -17.11 15.28 -11.14
CA LYS A 272 -16.43 15.39 -9.84
C LYS A 272 -15.53 14.19 -9.53
N GLY A 273 -15.88 13.00 -10.02
CA GLY A 273 -15.11 11.77 -9.88
C GLY A 273 -14.19 11.46 -11.06
N ALA A 274 -14.20 12.27 -12.13
CA ALA A 274 -13.53 11.93 -13.37
C ALA A 274 -12.00 11.88 -13.22
N ASP A 275 -11.40 10.92 -13.91
CA ASP A 275 -9.95 10.86 -14.10
C ASP A 275 -9.54 11.85 -15.19
N VAL A 276 -8.46 12.59 -14.94
CA VAL A 276 -7.97 13.63 -15.84
C VAL A 276 -6.61 13.23 -16.40
N PHE A 277 -6.55 13.07 -17.72
CA PHE A 277 -5.34 12.71 -18.44
C PHE A 277 -4.87 13.84 -19.34
N VAL A 278 -3.55 14.02 -19.39
CA VAL A 278 -2.87 14.98 -20.25
C VAL A 278 -2.05 14.27 -21.32
N VAL A 279 -2.19 14.73 -22.57
CA VAL A 279 -1.31 14.42 -23.70
C VAL A 279 -0.47 15.65 -24.06
N GLY A 280 0.44 15.53 -25.02
CA GLY A 280 1.32 16.61 -25.44
C GLY A 280 2.76 16.34 -25.04
N SER A 281 3.52 15.74 -25.95
CA SER A 281 4.94 15.40 -25.75
C SER A 281 5.80 16.63 -25.45
N ASN A 282 5.38 17.78 -25.98
CA ASN A 282 6.00 19.09 -25.77
C ASN A 282 5.44 19.85 -24.56
N ALA A 283 4.57 19.25 -23.75
CA ALA A 283 4.13 19.88 -22.51
C ALA A 283 5.33 20.10 -21.59
N VAL A 284 5.48 21.34 -21.13
CA VAL A 284 6.53 21.76 -20.20
C VAL A 284 5.86 22.31 -18.94
N ALA A 285 6.38 21.95 -17.77
CA ALA A 285 5.94 22.54 -16.52
C ALA A 285 6.43 24.00 -16.41
N ARG A 286 5.94 24.74 -15.41
CA ARG A 286 6.44 26.09 -15.08
C ARG A 286 7.93 26.18 -14.83
N ASP A 287 8.56 25.10 -14.39
CA ASP A 287 9.99 25.05 -14.11
C ASP A 287 10.61 23.70 -14.53
N THR A 288 11.93 23.62 -14.53
CA THR A 288 12.69 22.45 -15.00
C THR A 288 12.71 21.26 -14.02
N THR A 289 12.18 21.44 -12.82
CA THR A 289 12.24 20.48 -11.71
C THR A 289 10.88 19.85 -11.37
N THR A 290 9.79 20.53 -11.74
CA THR A 290 8.42 20.10 -11.50
C THR A 290 7.93 19.23 -12.67
N PRO A 291 7.37 18.04 -12.42
CA PRO A 291 6.68 17.28 -13.46
C PRO A 291 5.46 18.04 -14.00
N VAL A 292 5.21 17.99 -15.32
CA VAL A 292 4.05 18.63 -15.99
C VAL A 292 2.74 18.29 -15.28
N SER A 293 2.55 17.01 -14.97
CA SER A 293 1.38 16.50 -14.27
C SER A 293 1.23 17.13 -12.87
N ALA A 294 2.31 17.31 -12.12
CA ALA A 294 2.28 17.94 -10.80
C ALA A 294 1.87 19.42 -10.90
N ASP A 295 2.41 20.16 -11.87
CA ASP A 295 2.02 21.56 -12.11
C ASP A 295 0.53 21.68 -12.48
N LEU A 296 0.05 20.81 -13.37
CA LEU A 296 -1.36 20.73 -13.73
C LEU A 296 -2.25 20.32 -12.55
N GLN A 297 -1.78 19.44 -11.67
CA GLN A 297 -2.49 19.09 -10.44
C GLN A 297 -2.67 20.29 -9.52
N HIS A 298 -1.61 21.10 -9.35
CA HIS A 298 -1.69 22.33 -8.57
C HIS A 298 -2.65 23.36 -9.18
N LEU A 299 -2.69 23.44 -10.51
CA LEU A 299 -3.56 24.33 -11.27
C LEU A 299 -5.03 23.92 -11.26
N LEU A 300 -5.31 22.63 -11.45
CA LEU A 300 -6.67 22.08 -11.55
C LEU A 300 -7.25 21.68 -10.19
N LYS A 301 -6.42 21.62 -9.13
CA LYS A 301 -6.80 21.09 -7.80
C LYS A 301 -7.38 19.68 -7.88
N ARG A 302 -6.88 18.89 -8.83
CA ARG A 302 -7.31 17.53 -9.16
C ARG A 302 -6.09 16.69 -9.54
N PRO A 303 -6.05 15.39 -9.24
CA PRO A 303 -5.07 14.48 -9.83
C PRO A 303 -5.10 14.57 -11.36
N VAL A 304 -3.92 14.71 -11.96
CA VAL A 304 -3.72 14.76 -13.42
C VAL A 304 -2.60 13.79 -13.74
N PHE A 305 -2.84 12.92 -14.72
CA PHE A 305 -1.92 11.86 -15.09
C PHE A 305 -1.50 12.02 -16.55
N PRO A 306 -0.23 11.78 -16.90
CA PRO A 306 0.11 11.63 -18.31
C PRO A 306 -0.66 10.44 -18.88
N MET A 307 -1.28 10.63 -20.04
CA MET A 307 -1.89 9.52 -20.76
C MET A 307 -0.79 8.62 -21.32
N PRO A 308 -0.81 7.30 -21.08
CA PRO A 308 -0.02 6.36 -21.87
C PRO A 308 -0.66 6.15 -23.24
N ARG A 309 0.13 6.05 -24.32
CA ARG A 309 -0.40 5.80 -25.68
C ARG A 309 -1.34 4.59 -25.75
N ARG A 310 -0.94 3.47 -25.16
CA ARG A 310 -1.75 2.25 -25.11
C ARG A 310 -3.09 2.44 -24.39
N LEU A 311 -3.17 3.38 -23.44
CA LEU A 311 -4.42 3.67 -22.74
C LEU A 311 -5.36 4.49 -23.63
N ALA A 312 -4.84 5.46 -24.39
CA ALA A 312 -5.63 6.18 -25.40
C ALA A 312 -6.19 5.23 -26.46
N GLU A 313 -5.37 4.30 -26.96
CA GLU A 313 -5.80 3.24 -27.90
C GLU A 313 -6.91 2.35 -27.30
N ARG A 314 -6.79 1.98 -26.01
CA ARG A 314 -7.82 1.17 -25.32
C ARG A 314 -9.11 1.92 -25.03
N PHE A 315 -9.07 3.25 -24.93
CA PHE A 315 -10.27 4.08 -24.83
C PHE A 315 -10.81 4.49 -26.20
N GLY A 316 -10.07 4.27 -27.30
CA GLY A 316 -10.44 4.70 -28.65
C GLY A 316 -10.32 6.22 -28.86
N VAL A 317 -9.48 6.90 -28.08
CA VAL A 317 -9.32 8.36 -28.13
C VAL A 317 -8.29 8.72 -29.20
N ASP A 318 -8.77 9.28 -30.30
CA ASP A 318 -7.95 9.62 -31.47
C ASP A 318 -7.70 11.14 -31.63
N ALA A 319 -8.39 11.96 -30.84
CA ALA A 319 -8.25 13.42 -30.83
C ALA A 319 -8.54 14.00 -29.45
N VAL A 320 -8.14 15.26 -29.21
CA VAL A 320 -8.36 15.98 -27.95
C VAL A 320 -8.88 17.41 -28.21
N PRO A 321 -9.63 18.03 -27.29
CA PRO A 321 -10.04 17.52 -25.99
C PRO A 321 -11.23 16.56 -26.12
N ALA A 322 -11.28 15.56 -25.24
CA ALA A 322 -12.29 14.50 -25.28
C ALA A 322 -12.80 14.13 -23.88
N ILE A 323 -14.06 13.69 -23.83
CA ILE A 323 -14.69 13.05 -22.66
C ILE A 323 -15.08 11.63 -23.05
N VAL A 324 -14.64 10.64 -22.28
CA VAL A 324 -14.99 9.23 -22.46
C VAL A 324 -15.93 8.80 -21.33
N GLU A 325 -17.08 8.26 -21.71
CA GLU A 325 -18.12 7.75 -20.82
C GLU A 325 -18.55 6.37 -21.29
N GLN A 326 -19.02 5.50 -20.38
CA GLN A 326 -19.58 4.22 -20.79
C GLN A 326 -21.06 4.40 -21.18
N GLU A 327 -21.45 3.84 -22.32
CA GLU A 327 -22.83 3.74 -22.78
C GLU A 327 -23.12 2.29 -23.18
N GLY A 328 -23.75 1.54 -22.29
CA GLY A 328 -23.97 0.10 -22.45
C GLY A 328 -22.66 -0.66 -22.59
N ARG A 329 -22.46 -1.33 -23.73
CA ARG A 329 -21.27 -2.12 -24.07
C ARG A 329 -20.19 -1.32 -24.80
N ASN A 330 -20.42 -0.02 -25.00
CA ASN A 330 -19.52 0.87 -25.72
C ASN A 330 -18.98 1.98 -24.81
N LEU A 331 -17.86 2.54 -25.22
CA LEU A 331 -17.40 3.84 -24.76
C LEU A 331 -17.95 4.90 -25.71
N ARG A 332 -18.74 5.84 -25.18
CA ARG A 332 -19.11 7.07 -25.86
C ARG A 332 -17.98 8.08 -25.68
N ILE A 333 -17.42 8.52 -26.79
CA ILE A 333 -16.32 9.48 -26.83
C ILE A 333 -16.84 10.77 -27.43
N ARG A 334 -16.87 11.83 -26.63
CA ARG A 334 -17.29 13.16 -27.07
C ARG A 334 -16.04 14.00 -27.30
N TYR A 335 -15.83 14.41 -28.54
CA TYR A 335 -14.80 15.34 -28.95
C TYR A 335 -15.38 16.75 -28.99
N PHE A 336 -14.56 17.74 -28.65
CA PHE A 336 -14.99 19.14 -28.60
C PHE A 336 -14.08 20.04 -29.43
N ASP A 337 -14.67 21.01 -30.11
CA ASP A 337 -13.91 22.01 -30.84
C ASP A 337 -13.21 22.98 -29.88
N ALA A 338 -11.87 22.90 -29.84
CA ALA A 338 -11.06 23.80 -29.03
C ALA A 338 -11.19 25.28 -29.44
N ALA A 339 -11.62 25.59 -30.68
CA ALA A 339 -11.85 26.95 -31.14
C ALA A 339 -13.15 27.58 -30.60
N SER A 340 -14.12 26.76 -30.19
CA SER A 340 -15.43 27.22 -29.71
C SER A 340 -15.45 27.69 -28.24
N GLY A 341 -14.32 27.60 -27.53
CA GLY A 341 -14.16 27.94 -26.11
C GLY A 341 -14.22 29.43 -25.73
N HIS A 342 -14.53 30.34 -26.67
CA HIS A 342 -14.70 31.78 -26.45
C HIS A 342 -16.14 32.27 -26.63
N ALA A 343 -17.14 31.44 -26.31
CA ALA A 343 -18.54 31.87 -26.29
C ALA A 343 -19.10 31.86 -24.86
N LYS A 344 -19.20 33.09 -24.33
CA LYS A 344 -19.82 33.57 -23.08
C LYS A 344 -19.02 33.49 -21.79
#